data_AF-A0A2S9Z356-F1
#
_entry.id   AF-A0A2S9Z356-F1
#
_cell.length_a   1.000
_cell.length_b   1.000
_cell.length_c   1.000
_cell.angle_alpha   90.00
_cell.angle_beta   90.00
_cell.angle_gamma   90.00
#
_symmetry.space_group_name_H-M   'P 1'
#
loop_
_entity.id
_entity.type
_entity.pdbx_description
1 polymer ?
#
loop_
_entity_poly.entity_id
_entity_poly.type
_entity_poly.pdbx_seq_one_letter_code
_entity_poly.pdbx_strand_id
1 'polypeptide(L)'
;MPDKATPGPATPADHPTGGAGAPRPRRRWRRIALRVLLVLLALLLAAVVGLVVWAKTGVMAAEEQPLAAVRANPAISWAEDEAAITLTPADGVHPDVPGLVFYPGAKVEAAAYAARLADLVTDHHMTVVIAKPTLNLALFDLRGIDAFTGDAAEVRQWLVGGHSLGGVRACMLAPEQAGLVLFASYCTNDLSEAQVPVLSLSGGQDGLSTPAKVADHRDTLPAGALMVEIPEANHAAFGDYGPQSGDGVGTASDEQMNAAITEAAGELLTRMQGAHPEAAR
;
A
#
# COMPACT_ATOMS: atom_id res chain seq x y z
N MET A 1 -19.34 -73.19 -86.80
CA MET A 1 -18.00 -73.77 -86.59
C MET A 1 -17.51 -73.36 -85.20
N PRO A 2 -16.84 -74.27 -84.47
CA PRO A 2 -16.60 -74.27 -83.02
C PRO A 2 -15.28 -73.54 -82.69
N ASP A 3 -14.90 -73.23 -81.44
CA ASP A 3 -14.42 -74.15 -80.39
C ASP A 3 -14.28 -73.37 -79.05
N LYS A 4 -14.88 -73.88 -77.96
CA LYS A 4 -14.24 -74.58 -76.80
C LYS A 4 -13.41 -73.68 -75.87
N ALA A 5 -13.85 -73.42 -74.64
CA ALA A 5 -13.99 -74.28 -73.45
C ALA A 5 -12.74 -74.20 -72.52
N THR A 6 -12.80 -73.46 -71.39
CA THR A 6 -13.03 -73.94 -69.98
C THR A 6 -11.70 -74.06 -69.18
N PRO A 7 -11.68 -74.33 -67.85
CA PRO A 7 -11.55 -73.29 -66.81
C PRO A 7 -10.55 -73.69 -65.67
N GLY A 8 -10.50 -72.92 -64.58
CA GLY A 8 -10.15 -73.45 -63.25
C GLY A 8 -9.40 -72.46 -62.34
N PRO A 9 -9.33 -72.69 -61.02
CA PRO A 9 -10.35 -73.22 -60.11
C PRO A 9 -10.60 -72.31 -58.87
N ALA A 10 -11.73 -72.52 -58.17
CA ALA A 10 -11.97 -72.07 -56.79
C ALA A 10 -11.25 -73.04 -55.81
N THR A 11 -10.92 -72.78 -54.52
CA THR A 11 -11.58 -72.10 -53.38
C THR A 11 -10.56 -72.13 -52.18
N PRO A 12 -10.90 -71.94 -50.88
CA PRO A 12 -11.25 -70.76 -50.08
C PRO A 12 -10.26 -70.48 -48.91
N ALA A 13 -10.35 -69.34 -48.20
CA ALA A 13 -10.02 -69.27 -46.76
C ALA A 13 -10.56 -67.98 -46.09
N ASP A 14 -11.00 -68.15 -44.85
CA ASP A 14 -11.75 -67.25 -43.96
C ASP A 14 -11.00 -66.02 -43.38
N HIS A 15 -11.80 -64.98 -43.09
CA HIS A 15 -11.80 -63.99 -41.98
C HIS A 15 -10.50 -63.61 -41.23
N PRO A 16 -10.25 -62.31 -40.92
CA PRO A 16 -11.00 -61.67 -39.82
C PRO A 16 -11.36 -60.18 -39.96
N THR A 17 -12.27 -59.82 -39.06
CA THR A 17 -12.72 -58.52 -38.55
C THR A 17 -11.70 -57.39 -38.45
N GLY A 18 -12.20 -56.14 -38.60
CA GLY A 18 -11.81 -55.04 -37.71
C GLY A 18 -11.12 -53.86 -38.38
N GLY A 19 -11.63 -52.64 -38.12
CA GLY A 19 -10.85 -51.43 -38.38
C GLY A 19 -11.61 -50.15 -38.69
N ALA A 20 -12.74 -49.86 -38.04
CA ALA A 20 -13.13 -48.45 -37.87
C ALA A 20 -12.06 -47.77 -36.99
N GLY A 21 -11.11 -47.10 -37.63
CA GLY A 21 -9.92 -46.57 -36.96
C GLY A 21 -9.44 -45.25 -37.54
N ALA A 22 -10.29 -44.24 -37.60
CA ALA A 22 -9.88 -42.84 -37.74
C ALA A 22 -10.51 -42.00 -36.62
N PRO A 23 -9.83 -40.96 -36.09
CA PRO A 23 -8.39 -40.74 -35.93
C PRO A 23 -7.99 -40.87 -34.44
N ARG A 24 -6.69 -40.88 -34.11
CA ARG A 24 -6.21 -40.56 -32.75
C ARG A 24 -5.79 -39.09 -32.68
N PRO A 25 -6.70 -38.09 -32.60
CA PRO A 25 -6.31 -36.68 -32.52
C PRO A 25 -5.88 -36.28 -31.10
N ARG A 26 -6.27 -37.04 -30.06
CA ARG A 26 -6.12 -36.67 -28.65
C ARG A 26 -4.67 -36.41 -28.19
N ARG A 27 -3.67 -37.12 -28.74
CA ARG A 27 -2.24 -36.93 -28.37
C ARG A 27 -1.59 -35.71 -29.03
N ARG A 28 -2.08 -35.23 -30.18
CA ARG A 28 -1.51 -34.06 -30.87
C ARG A 28 -2.04 -32.76 -30.25
N TRP A 29 -3.35 -32.70 -30.00
CA TRP A 29 -4.00 -31.56 -29.32
C TRP A 29 -3.51 -31.39 -27.88
N ARG A 30 -3.30 -32.47 -27.12
CA ARG A 30 -2.68 -32.38 -25.78
C ARG A 30 -1.27 -31.78 -25.80
N ARG A 31 -0.44 -32.13 -26.80
CA ARG A 31 0.92 -31.57 -26.95
C ARG A 31 0.90 -30.10 -27.36
N ILE A 32 -0.05 -29.69 -28.21
CA ILE A 32 -0.25 -28.28 -28.59
C ILE A 32 -0.76 -27.48 -27.39
N ALA A 33 -1.79 -27.96 -26.69
CA ALA A 33 -2.32 -27.32 -25.50
C ALA A 33 -1.26 -27.18 -24.39
N LEU A 34 -0.42 -28.20 -24.16
CA LEU A 34 0.68 -28.12 -23.21
C LEU A 34 1.72 -27.07 -23.63
N ARG A 35 2.07 -26.99 -24.92
CA ARG A 35 3.00 -25.95 -25.42
C ARG A 35 2.42 -24.55 -25.28
N VAL A 36 1.13 -24.36 -25.61
CA VAL A 36 0.43 -23.09 -25.42
C VAL A 36 0.43 -22.71 -23.95
N LEU A 37 0.09 -23.65 -23.05
CA LEU A 37 0.14 -23.43 -21.60
C LEU A 37 1.55 -23.04 -21.13
N LEU A 38 2.60 -23.74 -21.59
CA LEU A 38 3.98 -23.41 -21.23
C LEU A 38 4.39 -22.02 -21.73
N VAL A 39 3.98 -21.63 -22.94
CA VAL A 39 4.22 -20.28 -23.47
C VAL A 39 3.47 -19.24 -22.63
N LEU A 40 2.22 -19.49 -22.28
CA LEU A 40 1.44 -18.58 -21.42
C LEU A 40 2.05 -18.45 -20.02
N LEU A 41 2.52 -19.55 -19.43
CA LEU A 41 3.22 -19.54 -18.14
C LEU A 41 4.55 -18.78 -18.23
N ALA A 42 5.31 -18.95 -19.31
CA ALA A 42 6.55 -18.21 -19.53
C ALA A 42 6.30 -16.70 -19.72
N LEU A 43 5.26 -16.33 -20.45
CA LEU A 43 4.83 -14.92 -20.61
C LEU A 43 4.36 -14.33 -19.28
N LEU A 44 3.57 -15.07 -18.51
CA LEU A 44 3.14 -14.66 -17.17
C LEU A 44 4.35 -14.46 -16.25
N LEU A 45 5.30 -15.40 -16.26
CA LEU A 45 6.53 -15.28 -15.48
C LEU A 45 7.34 -14.05 -15.90
N ALA A 46 7.50 -13.81 -17.20
CA ALA A 46 8.19 -12.62 -17.71
C ALA A 46 7.48 -11.32 -17.28
N ALA A 47 6.15 -11.29 -17.30
CA ALA A 47 5.37 -10.15 -16.83
C ALA A 47 5.53 -9.92 -15.32
N VAL A 48 5.51 -10.99 -14.51
CA VAL A 48 5.73 -10.91 -13.05
C VAL A 48 7.15 -10.42 -12.74
N VAL A 49 8.16 -10.97 -13.41
CA VAL A 49 9.56 -10.52 -13.26
C VAL A 49 9.68 -9.05 -13.68
N GLY A 50 9.09 -8.66 -14.80
CA GLY A 50 9.08 -7.28 -15.27
C GLY A 50 8.44 -6.32 -14.27
N LEU A 51 7.30 -6.70 -13.67
CA LEU A 51 6.63 -5.93 -12.63
C LEU A 51 7.50 -5.76 -11.37
N VAL A 52 8.12 -6.86 -10.91
CA VAL A 52 9.01 -6.83 -9.73
C VAL A 52 10.22 -5.92 -9.98
N VAL A 53 10.85 -6.04 -11.14
CA VAL A 53 11.98 -5.18 -11.52
C VAL A 53 11.54 -3.71 -11.57
N TRP A 54 10.41 -3.41 -12.21
CA TRP A 54 9.89 -2.04 -12.29
C TRP A 54 9.55 -1.45 -10.91
N ALA A 55 8.94 -2.23 -10.03
CA ALA A 55 8.55 -1.78 -8.69
C ALA A 55 9.78 -1.48 -7.82
N LYS A 56 10.85 -2.27 -7.96
CA LYS A 56 12.11 -2.08 -7.23
C LYS A 56 13.03 -1.02 -7.84
N THR A 57 12.83 -0.63 -9.09
CA THR A 57 13.70 0.35 -9.77
C THR A 57 13.16 1.76 -9.57
N GLY A 58 14.00 2.72 -9.19
CA GLY A 58 13.56 4.11 -9.00
C GLY A 58 12.67 4.30 -7.77
N VAL A 59 12.97 3.55 -6.71
CA VAL A 59 12.47 3.84 -5.36
C VAL A 59 13.20 5.09 -4.86
N MET A 60 12.43 6.06 -4.36
CA MET A 60 12.94 7.31 -3.80
C MET A 60 13.43 7.02 -2.39
N ALA A 61 14.73 7.22 -2.18
CA ALA A 61 15.40 6.90 -0.92
C ALA A 61 15.16 7.98 0.13
N ALA A 62 15.20 7.59 1.39
CA ALA A 62 15.16 8.55 2.49
C ALA A 62 16.39 9.47 2.46
N GLU A 63 16.19 10.76 2.71
CA GLU A 63 17.29 11.71 2.85
C GLU A 63 18.11 11.40 4.11
N GLU A 64 19.44 11.38 3.96
CA GLU A 64 20.34 10.89 5.02
C GLU A 64 20.31 11.78 6.27
N GLN A 65 20.25 13.11 6.09
CA GLN A 65 20.43 14.05 7.20
C GLN A 65 19.20 14.12 8.13
N PRO A 66 17.95 14.24 7.65
CA PRO A 66 16.76 14.12 8.51
C PRO A 66 16.68 12.77 9.21
N LEU A 67 16.96 11.67 8.49
CA LEU A 67 16.94 10.33 9.06
C LEU A 67 17.99 10.14 10.16
N ALA A 68 19.21 10.64 9.96
CA ALA A 68 20.26 10.58 10.96
C ALA A 68 19.89 11.37 12.22
N ALA A 69 19.20 12.49 12.09
CA ALA A 69 18.73 13.28 13.23
C ALA A 69 17.73 12.49 14.10
N VAL A 70 16.77 11.78 13.48
CA VAL A 70 15.82 10.91 14.22
C VAL A 70 16.56 9.78 14.93
N ARG A 71 17.48 9.10 14.25
CA ARG A 71 18.25 7.98 14.84
C ARG A 71 19.16 8.42 15.99
N ALA A 72 19.61 9.68 15.98
CA ALA A 72 20.44 10.24 17.04
C ALA A 72 19.63 10.86 18.19
N ASN A 73 18.30 10.97 18.06
CA ASN A 73 17.45 11.60 19.06
C ASN A 73 17.29 10.70 20.30
N PRO A 74 17.78 11.10 21.49
CA PRO A 74 17.71 10.27 22.70
C PRO A 74 16.29 10.12 23.27
N ALA A 75 15.33 10.92 22.81
CA ALA A 75 13.92 10.80 23.20
C ALA A 75 13.15 9.74 22.39
N ILE A 76 13.77 9.15 21.36
CA ILE A 76 13.15 8.17 20.48
C ILE A 76 13.92 6.84 20.54
N SER A 77 13.21 5.76 20.81
CA SER A 77 13.68 4.40 20.59
C SER A 77 13.36 3.98 19.16
N TRP A 78 14.40 3.62 18.39
CA TRP A 78 14.28 3.15 17.02
C TRP A 78 14.37 1.62 16.96
N ALA A 79 13.36 0.97 16.37
CA ALA A 79 13.39 -0.44 15.99
C ALA A 79 13.02 -0.61 14.52
N GLU A 80 13.60 -1.61 13.85
CA GLU A 80 13.38 -1.84 12.43
C GLU A 80 13.54 -3.32 12.09
N ASP A 81 12.58 -3.87 11.34
CA ASP A 81 12.60 -5.22 10.82
C ASP A 81 12.23 -5.26 9.32
N GLU A 82 11.90 -6.43 8.78
CA GLU A 82 11.49 -6.56 7.38
C GLU A 82 10.12 -5.95 7.08
N ALA A 83 9.25 -5.85 8.09
CA ALA A 83 7.86 -5.45 7.96
C ALA A 83 7.63 -3.95 8.22
N ALA A 84 8.38 -3.33 9.13
CA ALA A 84 8.16 -1.94 9.53
C ALA A 84 9.41 -1.26 10.14
N ILE A 85 9.29 0.04 10.35
CA ILE A 85 10.11 0.86 11.25
C ILE A 85 9.21 1.29 12.40
N THR A 86 9.64 1.09 13.64
CA THR A 86 8.90 1.48 14.84
C THR A 86 9.68 2.54 15.60
N LEU A 87 9.01 3.67 15.86
CA LEU A 87 9.48 4.77 16.67
C LEU A 87 8.63 4.82 17.94
N THR A 88 9.28 4.65 19.09
CA THR A 88 8.61 4.65 20.40
C THR A 88 9.24 5.73 21.28
N PRO A 89 8.49 6.40 22.17
CA PRO A 89 9.09 7.26 23.18
C PRO A 89 10.16 6.49 23.99
N ALA A 90 11.30 7.12 24.25
CA ALA A 90 12.41 6.47 24.95
C ALA A 90 12.08 6.08 26.41
N ASP A 91 11.04 6.67 27.00
CA ASP A 91 10.51 6.33 28.31
C ASP A 91 9.51 5.16 28.29
N GLY A 92 9.16 4.64 27.12
CA GLY A 92 8.34 3.44 26.92
C GLY A 92 7.07 3.69 26.09
N VAL A 93 6.30 2.62 25.90
CA VAL A 93 4.97 2.70 25.26
C VAL A 93 3.97 3.30 26.25
N HIS A 94 3.15 4.24 25.79
CA HIS A 94 2.07 4.87 26.57
C HIS A 94 0.72 4.27 26.16
N PRO A 95 0.12 3.32 26.93
CA PRO A 95 -1.05 2.55 26.48
C PRO A 95 -2.31 3.35 26.19
N ASP A 96 -2.44 4.51 26.84
CA ASP A 96 -3.59 5.42 26.74
C ASP A 96 -3.45 6.47 25.63
N VAL A 97 -2.29 6.51 24.98
CA VAL A 97 -2.04 7.34 23.79
C VAL A 97 -2.29 6.47 22.55
N PRO A 98 -3.14 6.89 21.60
CA PRO A 98 -3.29 6.17 20.35
C PRO A 98 -1.94 6.06 19.63
N GLY A 99 -1.61 4.90 19.09
CA GLY A 99 -0.48 4.73 18.17
C GLY A 99 -0.86 5.10 16.73
N LEU A 100 0.13 5.22 15.84
CA LEU A 100 -0.09 5.46 14.42
C LEU A 100 0.60 4.38 13.58
N VAL A 101 -0.17 3.65 12.75
CA VAL A 101 0.39 2.86 11.64
C VAL A 101 0.35 3.70 10.37
N PHE A 102 1.51 4.02 9.82
CA PHE A 102 1.65 4.89 8.66
C PHE A 102 2.10 4.13 7.40
N TYR A 103 1.37 4.31 6.30
CA TYR A 103 1.67 3.70 5.00
C TYR A 103 2.41 4.70 4.09
N PRO A 104 3.63 4.35 3.64
CA PRO A 104 4.40 5.15 2.69
C PRO A 104 3.71 5.40 1.34
N GLY A 105 4.15 6.46 0.65
CA GLY A 105 3.82 6.71 -0.74
C GLY A 105 4.37 5.64 -1.69
N ALA A 106 3.84 5.62 -2.92
CA ALA A 106 4.28 4.67 -3.93
C ALA A 106 5.76 4.85 -4.27
N LYS A 107 6.55 3.77 -4.14
CA LYS A 107 7.98 3.77 -4.42
C LYS A 107 8.78 4.79 -3.59
N VAL A 108 8.36 5.04 -2.37
CA VAL A 108 9.11 5.81 -1.36
C VAL A 108 9.58 4.85 -0.28
N GLU A 109 10.83 4.98 0.17
CA GLU A 109 11.33 4.23 1.33
C GLU A 109 10.60 4.63 2.61
N ALA A 110 10.24 3.65 3.44
CA ALA A 110 9.54 3.91 4.70
C ALA A 110 10.28 4.89 5.62
N ALA A 111 11.61 4.83 5.64
CA ALA A 111 12.45 5.70 6.47
C ALA A 111 12.32 7.19 6.11
N ALA A 112 11.84 7.54 4.92
CA ALA A 112 11.64 8.92 4.50
C ALA A 112 10.55 9.64 5.32
N TYR A 113 9.67 8.91 5.99
CA TYR A 113 8.62 9.49 6.83
C TYR A 113 9.03 9.66 8.30
N ALA A 114 10.20 9.13 8.68
CA ALA A 114 10.60 9.08 10.08
C ALA A 114 10.74 10.47 10.70
N ALA A 115 11.37 11.44 10.01
CA ALA A 115 11.56 12.77 10.56
C ALA A 115 10.25 13.58 10.60
N ARG A 116 9.38 13.44 9.58
CA ARG A 116 8.03 14.05 9.56
C ARG A 116 7.11 13.57 10.68
N LEU A 117 7.37 12.39 11.22
CA LEU A 117 6.56 11.77 12.27
C LEU A 117 7.28 11.72 13.62
N ALA A 118 8.53 12.18 13.70
CA ALA A 118 9.34 12.10 14.92
C ALA A 118 8.74 12.94 16.06
N ASP A 119 8.26 14.13 15.75
CA ASP A 119 7.70 15.05 16.74
C ASP A 119 6.37 14.53 17.32
N LEU A 120 5.66 13.63 16.62
CA LEU A 120 4.49 12.95 17.16
C LEU A 120 4.90 11.99 18.30
N VAL A 121 6.10 11.43 18.21
CA VAL A 121 6.67 10.57 19.26
C VAL A 121 7.11 11.42 20.45
N THR A 122 7.80 12.53 20.22
CA THR A 122 8.39 13.33 21.30
C THR A 122 7.37 14.22 22.01
N ASP A 123 6.41 14.79 21.28
CA ASP A 123 5.53 15.84 21.80
C ASP A 123 4.18 15.27 22.24
N HIS A 124 3.73 14.20 21.58
CA HIS A 124 2.45 13.54 21.86
C HIS A 124 2.60 12.14 22.47
N HIS A 125 3.82 11.70 22.74
CA HIS A 125 4.12 10.36 23.29
C HIS A 125 3.56 9.20 22.46
N MET A 126 3.36 9.41 21.16
CA MET A 126 2.74 8.42 20.27
C MET A 126 3.77 7.38 19.83
N THR A 127 3.39 6.10 19.89
CA THR A 127 4.13 5.05 19.17
C THR A 127 3.78 5.12 17.68
N VAL A 128 4.78 5.27 16.81
CA VAL A 128 4.62 5.36 15.37
C VAL A 128 5.24 4.14 14.69
N VAL A 129 4.46 3.45 13.86
CA VAL A 129 4.87 2.28 13.08
C VAL A 129 4.74 2.61 11.59
N ILE A 130 5.86 2.74 10.89
CA ILE A 130 5.90 3.03 9.46
C ILE A 130 6.02 1.70 8.71
N ALA A 131 4.96 1.29 8.04
CA ALA A 131 4.92 0.02 7.31
C ALA A 131 5.95 0.02 6.18
N LYS A 132 6.51 -1.16 5.87
CA LYS A 132 7.30 -1.43 4.66
C LYS A 132 6.47 -2.28 3.71
N PRO A 133 5.73 -1.66 2.76
CA PRO A 133 4.87 -2.41 1.87
C PRO A 133 5.65 -3.32 0.94
N THR A 134 5.06 -4.46 0.60
CA THR A 134 5.63 -5.36 -0.41
C THR A 134 5.83 -4.59 -1.73
N LEU A 135 7.04 -4.65 -2.27
CA LEU A 135 7.44 -3.94 -3.50
C LEU A 135 7.30 -2.40 -3.42
N ASN A 136 7.24 -1.81 -2.22
CA ASN A 136 7.02 -0.37 -1.99
C ASN A 136 5.69 0.14 -2.59
N LEU A 137 4.66 -0.71 -2.60
CA LEU A 137 3.34 -0.39 -3.14
C LEU A 137 2.25 -0.75 -2.13
N ALA A 138 1.82 0.24 -1.34
CA ALA A 138 0.86 0.06 -0.25
C ALA A 138 -0.46 -0.62 -0.67
N LEU A 139 -0.99 -0.34 -1.86
CA LEU A 139 -2.22 -0.98 -2.35
C LEU A 139 -2.10 -2.48 -2.62
N PHE A 140 -0.88 -3.01 -2.82
CA PHE A 140 -0.65 -4.44 -2.99
C PHE A 140 -0.34 -5.14 -1.67
N ASP A 141 -0.20 -4.40 -0.58
CA ASP A 141 -0.02 -4.96 0.74
C ASP A 141 -1.36 -5.29 1.39
N LEU A 142 -1.71 -6.58 1.38
CA LEU A 142 -2.97 -7.07 1.93
C LEU A 142 -2.93 -7.26 3.44
N ARG A 143 -1.76 -7.06 4.08
CA ARG A 143 -1.64 -7.15 5.54
C ARG A 143 -2.49 -6.04 6.19
N GLY A 144 -3.17 -6.40 7.28
CA GLY A 144 -3.81 -5.44 8.18
C GLY A 144 -2.79 -4.80 9.12
N ILE A 145 -3.24 -3.84 9.95
CA ILE A 145 -2.35 -3.13 10.88
C ILE A 145 -1.67 -4.08 11.89
N ASP A 146 -2.35 -5.16 12.30
CA ASP A 146 -1.85 -6.15 13.26
C ASP A 146 -0.54 -6.84 12.82
N ALA A 147 -0.23 -6.82 11.52
CA ALA A 147 1.02 -7.37 11.01
C ALA A 147 2.26 -6.52 11.37
N PHE A 148 2.06 -5.32 11.89
CA PHE A 148 3.12 -4.35 12.17
C PHE A 148 3.19 -3.95 13.65
N THR A 149 2.12 -4.17 14.42
CA THR A 149 1.96 -3.64 15.78
C THR A 149 2.37 -4.61 16.89
N GLY A 150 2.89 -5.79 16.54
CA GLY A 150 3.23 -6.85 17.51
C GLY A 150 4.25 -6.43 18.57
N ASP A 151 5.24 -5.62 18.19
CA ASP A 151 6.28 -5.10 19.10
C ASP A 151 5.80 -3.92 19.97
N ALA A 152 4.57 -3.47 19.77
CA ALA A 152 3.92 -2.39 20.50
C ALA A 152 2.52 -2.82 21.00
N ALA A 153 2.40 -4.06 21.47
CA ALA A 153 1.14 -4.67 21.88
C ALA A 153 0.44 -3.97 23.05
N GLU A 154 1.15 -3.11 23.79
CA GLU A 154 0.56 -2.31 24.88
C GLU A 154 -0.29 -1.14 24.38
N VAL A 155 -0.14 -0.71 23.12
CA VAL A 155 -0.96 0.35 22.52
C VAL A 155 -2.42 -0.13 22.37
N ARG A 156 -3.37 0.59 22.99
CA ARG A 156 -4.78 0.17 23.03
C ARG A 156 -5.59 0.55 21.80
N GLN A 157 -5.23 1.67 21.17
CA GLN A 157 -5.94 2.23 20.02
C GLN A 157 -4.95 2.61 18.94
N TRP A 158 -5.28 2.31 17.70
CA TRP A 158 -4.44 2.64 16.55
C TRP A 158 -5.18 3.58 15.61
N LEU A 159 -4.52 4.68 15.29
CA LEU A 159 -4.77 5.45 14.09
C LEU A 159 -4.13 4.74 12.91
N VAL A 160 -4.73 4.86 11.74
CA VAL A 160 -4.10 4.50 10.48
C VAL A 160 -3.86 5.77 9.68
N GLY A 161 -2.72 5.86 9.01
CA GLY A 161 -2.43 6.99 8.16
C GLY A 161 -1.59 6.62 6.96
N GLY A 162 -1.41 7.57 6.06
CA GLY A 162 -0.51 7.35 4.95
C GLY A 162 -0.39 8.54 4.03
N HIS A 163 0.66 8.49 3.23
CA HIS A 163 0.97 9.50 2.24
C HIS A 163 0.53 9.06 0.85
N SER A 164 -0.14 9.93 0.09
CA SER A 164 -0.46 9.67 -1.33
C SER A 164 -1.18 8.32 -1.52
N LEU A 165 -0.59 7.39 -2.28
CA LEU A 165 -1.09 6.03 -2.45
C LEU A 165 -1.23 5.24 -1.13
N GLY A 166 -0.32 5.48 -0.17
CA GLY A 166 -0.43 4.93 1.18
C GLY A 166 -1.63 5.47 1.94
N GLY A 167 -2.00 6.74 1.72
CA GLY A 167 -3.23 7.32 2.26
C GLY A 167 -4.49 6.65 1.70
N VAL A 168 -4.50 6.27 0.42
CA VAL A 168 -5.60 5.46 -0.15
C VAL A 168 -5.71 4.11 0.55
N ARG A 169 -4.57 3.45 0.84
CA ARG A 169 -4.57 2.21 1.63
C ARG A 169 -5.10 2.44 3.05
N ALA A 170 -4.70 3.54 3.68
CA ALA A 170 -5.19 3.92 5.01
C ALA A 170 -6.71 4.13 5.03
N CYS A 171 -7.28 4.80 4.01
CA CYS A 171 -8.73 4.97 3.88
C CYS A 171 -9.49 3.64 3.84
N MET A 172 -8.92 2.60 3.23
CA MET A 172 -9.55 1.27 3.16
C MET A 172 -9.58 0.56 4.51
N LEU A 173 -8.63 0.87 5.40
CA LEU A 173 -8.50 0.24 6.71
C LEU A 173 -9.28 1.02 7.77
N ALA A 174 -9.31 2.35 7.66
CA ALA A 174 -9.84 3.30 8.62
C ALA A 174 -11.17 2.94 9.31
N PRO A 175 -12.18 2.33 8.65
CA PRO A 175 -13.43 1.95 9.32
C PRO A 175 -13.29 1.08 10.58
N GLU A 176 -12.18 0.35 10.69
CA GLU A 176 -11.90 -0.53 11.84
C GLU A 176 -10.85 0.06 12.81
N GLN A 177 -10.49 1.34 12.66
CA GLN A 177 -9.46 2.01 13.46
C GLN A 177 -9.99 3.21 14.24
N ALA A 178 -9.19 3.68 15.20
CA ALA A 178 -9.55 4.79 16.07
C ALA A 178 -9.53 6.16 15.37
N GLY A 179 -8.90 6.27 14.19
CA GLY A 179 -8.82 7.50 13.42
C GLY A 179 -8.01 7.33 12.14
N LEU A 180 -8.10 8.33 11.26
CA LEU A 180 -7.43 8.38 9.97
C LEU A 180 -6.57 9.64 9.85
N VAL A 181 -5.32 9.50 9.41
CA VAL A 181 -4.39 10.61 9.12
C VAL A 181 -3.93 10.55 7.66
N LEU A 182 -4.35 11.50 6.83
CA LEU A 182 -3.97 11.58 5.41
C LEU A 182 -2.94 12.66 5.18
N PHE A 183 -1.82 12.30 4.57
CA PHE A 183 -0.81 13.25 4.08
C PHE A 183 -0.90 13.30 2.55
N ALA A 184 -1.19 14.48 1.99
CA ALA A 184 -1.25 14.69 0.53
C ALA A 184 -2.01 13.57 -0.20
N SER A 185 -3.20 13.22 0.31
CA SER A 185 -4.00 12.10 -0.16
C SER A 185 -5.49 12.41 -0.03
N TYR A 186 -6.31 11.56 -0.63
CA TYR A 186 -7.76 11.60 -0.55
C TYR A 186 -8.32 10.18 -0.60
N CYS A 187 -9.47 9.96 0.03
CA CYS A 187 -10.13 8.67 -0.01
C CYS A 187 -10.87 8.46 -1.34
N THR A 188 -10.85 7.22 -1.82
CA THR A 188 -11.62 6.79 -3.00
C THR A 188 -12.80 5.89 -2.62
N ASN A 189 -12.73 5.26 -1.45
CA ASN A 189 -13.89 4.69 -0.77
C ASN A 189 -14.62 5.77 0.03
N ASP A 190 -15.93 5.63 0.14
CA ASP A 190 -16.77 6.53 0.91
C ASP A 190 -16.69 6.23 2.41
N LEU A 191 -16.23 7.22 3.19
CA LEU A 191 -16.15 7.22 4.64
C LEU A 191 -17.08 8.28 5.25
N SER A 192 -17.95 8.93 4.48
CA SER A 192 -18.80 10.05 4.94
C SER A 192 -19.68 9.70 6.15
N GLU A 193 -20.17 8.46 6.19
CA GLU A 193 -20.99 7.90 7.28
C GLU A 193 -20.16 7.15 8.36
N ALA A 194 -18.84 7.09 8.20
CA ALA A 194 -17.97 6.42 9.17
C ALA A 194 -17.81 7.27 10.44
N GLN A 195 -17.85 6.63 11.60
CA GLN A 195 -17.60 7.29 12.90
C GLN A 195 -16.10 7.33 13.24
N VAL A 196 -15.29 7.76 12.27
CA VAL A 196 -13.83 7.78 12.38
C VAL A 196 -13.36 9.24 12.37
N PRO A 197 -12.67 9.72 13.42
CA PRO A 197 -11.98 11.01 13.40
C PRO A 197 -10.96 11.04 12.27
N VAL A 198 -11.00 12.10 11.44
CA VAL A 198 -10.10 12.22 10.29
C VAL A 198 -9.31 13.53 10.37
N LEU A 199 -8.00 13.44 10.16
CA LEU A 199 -7.12 14.55 9.81
C LEU A 199 -6.70 14.39 8.34
N SER A 200 -6.97 15.40 7.52
CA SER A 200 -6.54 15.48 6.13
C SER A 200 -5.62 16.67 5.96
N LEU A 201 -4.32 16.40 5.82
CA LEU A 201 -3.28 17.37 5.51
C LEU A 201 -3.02 17.39 4.01
N SER A 202 -3.07 18.59 3.42
CA SER A 202 -2.86 18.81 1.98
C SER A 202 -1.86 19.93 1.74
N GLY A 203 -1.17 19.90 0.60
CA GLY A 203 -0.24 20.97 0.21
C GLY A 203 -0.85 21.91 -0.81
N GLY A 204 -0.74 23.22 -0.59
CA GLY A 204 -1.25 24.23 -1.53
C GLY A 204 -0.52 24.26 -2.88
N GLN A 205 0.70 23.72 -2.94
CA GLN A 205 1.53 23.58 -4.14
C GLN A 205 1.65 22.11 -4.60
N ASP A 206 0.83 21.20 -4.09
CA ASP A 206 0.85 19.79 -4.46
C ASP A 206 0.43 19.60 -5.93
N GLY A 207 1.34 19.06 -6.75
CA GLY A 207 1.09 18.79 -8.18
C GLY A 207 0.44 17.44 -8.48
N LEU A 208 0.37 16.54 -7.49
CA LEU A 208 -0.08 15.15 -7.64
C LEU A 208 -1.45 14.92 -6.99
N SER A 209 -1.56 15.14 -5.69
CA SER A 209 -2.81 15.21 -4.92
C SER A 209 -3.25 16.66 -4.77
N THR A 210 -3.50 17.30 -5.92
CA THR A 210 -3.76 18.73 -5.98
C THR A 210 -4.86 19.19 -5.01
N PRO A 211 -4.82 20.45 -4.53
CA PRO A 211 -5.88 21.00 -3.67
C PRO A 211 -7.29 20.78 -4.22
N ALA A 212 -7.45 20.90 -5.55
CA ALA A 212 -8.71 20.59 -6.23
C ALA A 212 -9.15 19.13 -6.05
N LYS A 213 -8.24 18.14 -6.21
CA LYS A 213 -8.58 16.73 -5.98
C LYS A 213 -8.96 16.47 -4.54
N VAL A 214 -8.25 17.06 -3.57
CA VAL A 214 -8.59 16.93 -2.15
C VAL A 214 -9.96 17.52 -1.85
N ALA A 215 -10.25 18.72 -2.38
CA ALA A 215 -11.55 19.37 -2.24
C ALA A 215 -12.68 18.55 -2.88
N ASP A 216 -12.48 17.99 -4.08
CA ASP A 216 -13.46 17.16 -4.78
C ASP A 216 -13.83 15.87 -4.01
N HIS A 217 -12.94 15.40 -3.13
CA HIS A 217 -13.16 14.21 -2.30
C HIS A 217 -13.52 14.55 -0.85
N ARG A 218 -13.71 15.82 -0.50
CA ARG A 218 -14.10 16.24 0.85
C ARG A 218 -15.40 15.57 1.32
N ASP A 219 -16.33 15.32 0.40
CA ASP A 219 -17.61 14.69 0.71
C ASP A 219 -17.52 13.18 0.90
N THR A 220 -16.38 12.55 0.59
CA THR A 220 -16.11 11.14 0.95
C THR A 220 -15.64 10.97 2.39
N LEU A 221 -15.41 12.06 3.12
CA LEU A 221 -14.96 12.05 4.50
C LEU A 221 -16.09 12.47 5.45
N PRO A 222 -16.05 12.06 6.73
CA PRO A 222 -17.01 12.52 7.73
C PRO A 222 -17.10 14.04 7.77
N ALA A 223 -18.30 14.57 8.02
CA ALA A 223 -18.54 16.00 8.08
C ALA A 223 -17.63 16.74 9.08
N GLY A 224 -17.21 16.06 10.15
CA GLY A 224 -16.30 16.57 11.18
C GLY A 224 -14.80 16.42 10.88
N ALA A 225 -14.41 15.93 9.69
CA ALA A 225 -13.00 15.80 9.29
C ALA A 225 -12.25 17.13 9.41
N LEU A 226 -11.10 17.10 10.08
CA LEU A 226 -10.17 18.21 10.20
C LEU A 226 -9.37 18.33 8.90
N MET A 227 -9.68 19.35 8.10
CA MET A 227 -9.01 19.64 6.84
C MET A 227 -7.99 20.75 7.06
N VAL A 228 -6.71 20.48 6.80
CA VAL A 228 -5.62 21.43 6.95
C VAL A 228 -4.86 21.52 5.62
N GLU A 229 -4.75 22.72 5.07
CA GLU A 229 -3.91 22.99 3.91
C GLU A 229 -2.64 23.72 4.38
N ILE A 230 -1.47 23.24 3.94
CA ILE A 230 -0.17 23.88 4.14
C ILE A 230 0.18 24.60 2.83
N PRO A 231 0.00 25.94 2.73
CA PRO A 231 0.01 26.65 1.45
C PRO A 231 1.31 26.49 0.66
N GLU A 232 2.44 26.41 1.35
CA GLU A 232 3.77 26.33 0.76
C GLU A 232 4.23 24.90 0.45
N ALA A 233 3.48 23.88 0.86
CA ALA A 233 3.87 22.49 0.68
C ALA A 233 3.49 21.96 -0.71
N ASN A 234 4.43 21.26 -1.35
CA ASN A 234 4.15 20.35 -2.45
C ASN A 234 3.97 18.91 -1.93
N HIS A 235 3.65 17.95 -2.80
CA HIS A 235 3.39 16.55 -2.42
C HIS A 235 4.58 15.92 -1.69
N ALA A 236 5.79 16.12 -2.22
CA ALA A 236 7.00 15.55 -1.66
C ALA A 236 7.35 16.13 -0.29
N ALA A 237 6.86 17.31 0.09
CA ALA A 237 7.16 17.90 1.40
C ALA A 237 6.66 17.06 2.59
N PHE A 238 5.73 16.12 2.37
CA PHE A 238 5.21 15.21 3.40
C PHE A 238 6.12 14.00 3.69
N GLY A 239 7.29 13.91 3.06
CA GLY A 239 8.32 12.92 3.37
C GLY A 239 9.70 13.35 2.87
N ASP A 240 10.76 12.95 3.56
CA ASP A 240 12.13 13.37 3.26
C ASP A 240 12.76 12.41 2.24
N TYR A 241 12.34 12.54 0.98
CA TYR A 241 12.82 11.69 -0.13
C TYR A 241 13.19 12.48 -1.41
N GLY A 242 13.27 13.80 -1.29
CA GLY A 242 13.59 14.71 -2.39
C GLY A 242 12.48 14.90 -3.43
N PRO A 243 12.80 15.61 -4.54
CA PRO A 243 11.82 16.01 -5.53
C PRO A 243 11.17 14.84 -6.28
N GLN A 244 9.87 14.96 -6.56
CA GLN A 244 9.10 13.96 -7.31
C GLN A 244 8.62 14.51 -8.66
N SER A 245 8.69 13.66 -9.69
CA SER A 245 8.20 14.03 -11.02
C SER A 245 6.70 14.35 -11.01
N GLY A 246 6.33 15.48 -11.59
CA GLY A 246 4.93 15.93 -11.70
C GLY A 246 4.41 16.70 -10.49
N ASP A 247 5.19 16.82 -9.41
CA ASP A 247 4.79 17.52 -8.20
C ASP A 247 5.05 19.02 -8.22
N GLY A 248 6.01 19.47 -9.04
CA GLY A 248 6.46 20.86 -9.02
C GLY A 248 7.45 21.10 -7.86
N VAL A 249 7.50 22.33 -7.35
CA VAL A 249 8.45 22.75 -6.31
C VAL A 249 7.68 23.48 -5.22
N GLY A 250 7.69 22.92 -4.01
CA GLY A 250 7.20 23.56 -2.79
C GLY A 250 8.17 24.61 -2.26
N THR A 251 7.68 25.51 -1.41
CA THR A 251 8.49 26.52 -0.70
C THR A 251 8.49 26.35 0.82
N ALA A 252 7.78 25.35 1.36
CA ALA A 252 7.76 25.06 2.79
C ALA A 252 9.13 24.58 3.26
N SER A 253 9.58 25.07 4.42
CA SER A 253 10.75 24.52 5.12
C SER A 253 10.39 23.25 5.87
N ASP A 254 11.42 22.47 6.25
CA ASP A 254 11.21 21.27 7.03
C ASP A 254 10.59 21.55 8.40
N GLU A 255 11.01 22.65 9.03
CA GLU A 255 10.47 23.11 10.30
C GLU A 255 8.98 23.48 10.18
N GLN A 256 8.59 24.16 9.10
CA GLN A 256 7.18 24.51 8.85
C GLN A 256 6.33 23.26 8.66
N MET A 257 6.82 22.29 7.89
CA MET A 257 6.12 21.03 7.67
C MET A 257 5.97 20.22 8.96
N ASN A 258 7.05 20.06 9.73
CA ASN A 258 7.01 19.31 10.99
C ASN A 258 6.08 19.98 12.00
N ALA A 259 6.18 21.30 12.18
CA ALA A 259 5.29 22.04 13.08
C ALA A 259 3.82 21.89 12.69
N ALA A 260 3.48 22.05 11.40
CA ALA A 260 2.10 21.93 10.92
C ALA A 260 1.53 20.52 11.10
N ILE A 261 2.34 19.48 10.82
CA ILE A 261 1.95 18.07 11.01
C ILE A 261 1.71 17.79 12.50
N THR A 262 2.64 18.20 13.37
CA THR A 262 2.57 17.95 14.82
C THR A 262 1.41 18.70 15.48
N GLU A 263 1.17 19.95 15.10
CA GLU A 263 0.06 20.76 15.62
C GLU A 263 -1.29 20.14 15.21
N ALA A 264 -1.46 19.80 13.93
CA ALA A 264 -2.69 19.22 13.43
C ALA A 264 -2.97 17.84 14.03
N ALA A 265 -1.94 17.01 14.23
CA ALA A 265 -2.05 15.73 14.93
C ALA A 265 -2.49 15.93 16.39
N GLY A 266 -1.92 16.91 17.10
CA GLY A 266 -2.32 17.25 18.46
C GLY A 266 -3.77 17.72 18.56
N GLU A 267 -4.24 18.51 17.57
CA GLU A 267 -5.64 18.92 17.49
C GLU A 267 -6.56 17.70 17.28
N LEU A 268 -6.20 16.77 16.39
CA LEU A 268 -6.95 15.52 16.20
C LEU A 268 -7.06 14.75 17.51
N LEU A 269 -5.95 14.54 18.23
CA LEU A 269 -5.93 13.82 19.51
C LEU A 269 -6.82 14.51 20.56
N THR A 270 -6.79 15.84 20.63
CA THR A 270 -7.65 16.62 21.53
C THR A 270 -9.13 16.42 21.19
N ARG A 271 -9.49 16.43 19.91
CA ARG A 271 -10.87 16.19 19.46
C ARG A 271 -11.34 14.77 19.78
N MET A 272 -10.46 13.78 19.65
CA MET A 272 -10.76 12.39 20.02
C MET A 272 -11.07 12.25 21.52
N GLN A 273 -10.30 12.91 22.38
CA GLN A 273 -10.54 12.92 23.83
C GLN A 273 -11.83 13.67 24.20
N GLY A 274 -12.11 14.80 23.55
CA GLY A 274 -13.32 15.60 23.78
C GLY A 274 -14.62 14.92 23.32
N ALA A 275 -14.54 13.99 22.37
CA ALA A 275 -15.67 13.15 21.93
C ALA A 275 -16.01 12.00 22.90
N HIS A 276 -15.15 11.75 23.92
CA HIS A 276 -15.35 10.73 24.95
C HIS A 276 -15.50 11.31 26.38
N PRO A 277 -16.47 12.20 26.69
CA PRO A 277 -16.58 12.77 28.04
C PRO A 277 -17.16 11.82 29.12
N GLU A 278 -17.52 10.57 28.84
CA GLU A 278 -18.24 9.69 29.80
C GLU A 278 -17.71 8.24 29.92
N ALA A 279 -16.39 8.01 29.90
CA ALA A 279 -15.83 6.71 30.30
C ALA A 279 -15.11 6.71 31.65
N ALA A 280 -15.04 7.86 32.33
CA ALA A 280 -14.42 8.00 33.65
C ALA A 280 -15.40 8.56 34.69
N ARG A 281 -16.42 7.77 35.03
CA ARG A 281 -17.16 7.85 36.30
C ARG A 281 -17.56 6.47 36.77
#